data_AF-A0A969U6U9-F1
#
_entry.id   AF-A0A969U6U9-F1
#
_cell.length_a   1.000
_cell.length_b   1.000
_cell.length_c   1.000
_cell.angle_alpha   90.00
_cell.angle_beta   90.00
_cell.angle_gamma   90.00
#
_symmetry.space_group_name_H-M   'P 1'
#
loop_
_entity.id
_entity.type
_entity.pdbx_description
1 polymer ?
#
loop_
_entity_poly.entity_id
_entity_poly.type
_entity_poly.pdbx_seq_one_letter_code
_entity_poly.pdbx_strand_id
1 'polypeptide(L)'
;MNQPKRIRSLLLAIARARSWFAWNLGVDRERKEEVYLDIARSVTLTDSSYWLQVLFSAGIATLGLVLNSPAVIIGAMLISPLMGSILANGLALAAGDVILAVRAIFNLILSCTLAIAFAILLVSILPFKEMTSEILARTQPNLLDLGVALFSGAVGAVAICKEVKGVATSIPGVSIAVALMPPLCVVGYGIGIAVNASPGNGLQVARGGGLLFFTNLVAITFAAMMVFLALNIDIEPVRESVRAWRATDRESTWVQSLAERIPAATILCTVIT
;
A
#
# COMPACT_ATOMS: atom_id res chain seq x y z
N MET A 1 -19.27 22.30 36.28
CA MET A 1 -19.53 23.05 35.03
C MET A 1 -18.28 23.49 34.25
N ASN A 2 -17.14 22.76 34.27
CA ASN A 2 -15.87 23.21 33.63
C ASN A 2 -15.30 22.30 32.52
N GLN A 3 -16.00 21.21 32.18
CA GLN A 3 -15.57 20.24 31.16
C GLN A 3 -15.48 20.80 29.71
N PRO A 4 -16.39 21.67 29.21
CA PRO A 4 -16.37 22.04 27.79
C PRO A 4 -15.20 22.97 27.42
N LYS A 5 -14.67 23.77 28.35
CA LYS A 5 -13.55 24.69 28.09
C LYS A 5 -12.20 23.95 27.95
N ARG A 6 -11.98 22.93 28.79
CA ARG A 6 -10.73 22.13 28.78
C ARG A 6 -10.61 21.29 27.51
N ILE A 7 -11.72 20.71 27.06
CA ILE A 7 -11.80 19.95 25.79
C ILE A 7 -11.50 20.86 24.60
N ARG A 8 -12.13 22.05 24.55
CA ARG A 8 -11.89 23.01 23.46
C ARG A 8 -10.44 23.49 23.40
N SER A 9 -9.79 23.73 24.54
CA SER A 9 -8.36 24.09 24.58
C SER A 9 -7.44 22.97 24.11
N LEU A 10 -7.79 21.71 24.41
CA LEU A 10 -7.01 20.54 24.01
C LEU A 10 -7.14 20.29 22.49
N LEU A 11 -8.36 20.41 21.95
CA LEU A 11 -8.62 20.32 20.51
C LEU A 11 -7.87 21.41 19.73
N LEU A 12 -7.84 22.64 20.24
CA LEU A 12 -7.10 23.74 19.64
C LEU A 12 -5.58 23.51 19.70
N ALA A 13 -5.07 22.93 20.79
CA ALA A 13 -3.65 22.57 20.90
C ALA A 13 -3.26 21.47 19.89
N ILE A 14 -4.10 20.44 19.74
CA ILE A 14 -3.90 19.39 18.73
C ILE A 14 -3.96 19.97 17.32
N ALA A 15 -4.93 20.84 17.03
CA ALA A 15 -5.05 21.50 15.73
C ALA A 15 -3.81 22.35 15.40
N ARG A 16 -3.29 23.11 16.39
CA ARG A 16 -2.06 23.90 16.24
C ARG A 16 -0.82 23.03 16.03
N ALA A 17 -0.72 21.90 16.73
CA ALA A 17 0.38 20.96 16.55
C ALA A 17 0.35 20.33 15.14
N ARG A 18 -0.83 19.92 14.66
CA ARG A 18 -1.02 19.39 13.29
C ARG A 18 -0.66 20.44 12.23
N SER A 19 -1.11 21.68 12.40
CA SER A 19 -0.79 22.77 11.46
C SER A 19 0.70 23.13 11.47
N TRP A 20 1.34 23.13 12.65
CA TRP A 20 2.78 23.34 12.76
C TRP A 20 3.58 22.23 12.07
N PHE A 21 3.16 20.97 12.24
CA PHE A 21 3.80 19.82 11.60
C PHE A 21 3.68 19.85 10.07
N ALA A 22 2.48 20.15 9.55
CA ALA A 22 2.24 20.29 8.11
C ALA A 22 3.06 21.45 7.51
N TRP A 23 3.07 22.61 8.18
CA TRP A 23 3.85 23.77 7.76
C TRP A 23 5.36 23.48 7.75
N ASN A 24 5.87 22.79 8.77
CA ASN A 24 7.29 22.42 8.84
C ASN A 24 7.70 21.41 7.75
N LEU A 25 6.75 20.64 7.22
CA LEU A 25 6.97 19.73 6.11
C LEU A 25 6.75 20.39 4.73
N GLY A 26 6.34 21.66 4.68
CA GLY A 26 6.00 22.36 3.44
C GLY A 26 4.77 21.78 2.74
N VAL A 27 3.84 21.20 3.49
CA VAL A 27 2.62 20.59 2.95
C VAL A 27 1.48 21.60 3.01
N ASP A 28 1.47 22.49 2.02
CA ASP A 28 0.44 23.51 1.86
C ASP A 28 -0.88 22.93 1.32
N ARG A 29 -1.94 23.75 1.27
CA ARG A 29 -3.28 23.30 0.87
C ARG A 29 -3.30 22.70 -0.54
N GLU A 30 -2.70 23.38 -1.51
CA GLU A 30 -2.63 22.90 -2.90
C GLU A 30 -1.93 21.54 -2.97
N ARG A 31 -0.83 21.40 -2.22
CA ARG A 31 -0.09 20.14 -2.14
C ARG A 31 -0.93 19.00 -1.56
N LYS A 32 -1.77 19.26 -0.55
CA LYS A 32 -2.66 18.23 0.02
C LYS A 32 -3.67 17.72 -1.00
N GLU A 33 -4.20 18.60 -1.84
CA GLU A 33 -5.12 18.24 -2.91
C GLU A 33 -4.43 17.38 -3.98
N GLU A 34 -3.26 17.82 -4.45
CA GLU A 34 -2.44 17.06 -5.40
C GLU A 34 -2.13 15.66 -4.87
N VAL A 35 -1.63 15.56 -3.64
CA VAL A 35 -1.25 14.29 -3.02
C VAL A 35 -2.44 13.36 -2.91
N TYR A 36 -3.61 13.88 -2.53
CA TYR A 36 -4.83 13.07 -2.48
C TYR A 36 -5.19 12.53 -3.86
N LEU A 37 -5.23 13.40 -4.88
CA LEU A 37 -5.63 13.02 -6.23
C LEU A 37 -4.61 12.07 -6.88
N ASP A 38 -3.32 12.26 -6.65
CA ASP A 38 -2.25 11.39 -7.15
C ASP A 38 -2.38 9.99 -6.54
N ILE A 39 -2.60 9.90 -5.23
CA ILE A 39 -2.85 8.62 -4.54
C ILE A 39 -4.14 7.97 -5.06
N ALA A 40 -5.21 8.74 -5.24
CA ALA A 40 -6.48 8.23 -5.76
C ALA A 40 -6.38 7.73 -7.22
N ARG A 41 -5.54 8.36 -8.04
CA ARG A 41 -5.26 7.91 -9.42
C ARG A 41 -4.33 6.71 -9.46
N SER A 42 -3.45 6.53 -8.46
CA SER A 42 -2.51 5.40 -8.40
C SER A 42 -3.18 4.02 -8.29
N VAL A 43 -4.46 3.98 -7.91
CA VAL A 43 -5.25 2.74 -7.80
C VAL A 43 -6.13 2.45 -9.01
N THR A 44 -5.91 3.16 -10.12
CA THR A 44 -6.60 2.90 -11.39
C THR A 44 -6.36 1.46 -11.87
N LEU A 45 -7.38 0.82 -12.42
CA LEU A 45 -7.28 -0.53 -13.00
C LEU A 45 -6.98 -0.49 -14.50
N THR A 46 -7.11 0.68 -15.13
CA THR A 46 -6.96 0.85 -16.58
C THR A 46 -5.53 1.11 -17.04
N ASP A 47 -4.58 1.33 -16.12
CA ASP A 47 -3.18 1.58 -16.49
C ASP A 47 -2.45 0.27 -16.84
N SER A 48 -2.23 0.05 -18.14
CA SER A 48 -1.45 -1.09 -18.63
C SER A 48 0.00 -1.07 -18.14
N SER A 49 0.60 0.11 -17.94
CA SER A 49 1.98 0.24 -17.44
C SER A 49 2.09 -0.33 -16.03
N TYR A 50 1.11 -0.04 -15.17
CA TYR A 50 1.02 -0.58 -13.82
C TYR A 50 1.02 -2.12 -13.82
N TRP A 51 0.18 -2.76 -14.63
CA TRP A 51 0.09 -4.22 -14.68
C TRP A 51 1.37 -4.86 -15.21
N LEU A 52 2.03 -4.23 -16.19
CA LEU A 52 3.34 -4.66 -16.66
C LEU A 52 4.40 -4.57 -15.55
N GLN A 53 4.42 -3.48 -14.77
CA GLN A 53 5.34 -3.33 -13.65
C GLN A 53 5.11 -4.40 -12.58
N VAL A 54 3.86 -4.75 -12.26
CA VAL A 54 3.54 -5.87 -11.34
C VAL A 54 4.10 -7.18 -11.89
N LEU A 55 3.88 -7.48 -13.17
CA LEU A 55 4.34 -8.73 -13.78
C LEU A 55 5.88 -8.83 -13.81
N PHE A 56 6.56 -7.78 -14.28
CA PHE A 56 8.01 -7.76 -14.35
C PHE A 56 8.66 -7.76 -12.97
N SER A 57 8.15 -6.98 -12.01
CA SER A 57 8.68 -7.01 -10.63
C SER A 57 8.48 -8.38 -9.97
N ALA A 58 7.33 -9.04 -10.18
CA ALA A 58 7.12 -10.41 -9.69
C ALA A 58 8.10 -11.41 -10.33
N GLY A 59 8.38 -11.27 -11.63
CA GLY A 59 9.36 -12.09 -12.34
C GLY A 59 10.78 -11.90 -11.82
N ILE A 60 11.23 -10.65 -11.72
CA ILE A 60 12.57 -10.29 -11.21
C ILE A 60 12.72 -10.74 -9.75
N ALA A 61 11.70 -10.56 -8.91
CA ALA A 61 11.72 -11.02 -7.52
C ALA A 61 11.80 -12.55 -7.42
N THR A 62 10.99 -13.27 -8.22
CA THR A 62 11.02 -14.75 -8.25
C THR A 62 12.39 -15.27 -8.70
N LEU A 63 12.95 -14.71 -9.76
CA LEU A 63 14.31 -15.06 -10.21
C LEU A 63 15.36 -14.69 -9.16
N GLY A 64 15.26 -13.53 -8.53
CA GLY A 64 16.16 -13.10 -7.46
C GLY A 64 16.12 -14.03 -6.25
N LEU A 65 14.95 -14.54 -5.87
CA LEU A 65 14.78 -15.54 -4.82
C LEU A 65 15.47 -16.86 -5.17
N VAL A 66 15.30 -17.35 -6.41
CA VAL A 66 15.92 -18.59 -6.89
C VAL A 66 17.43 -18.45 -7.04
N LEU A 67 17.90 -17.29 -7.49
CA LEU A 67 19.33 -16.96 -7.60
C LEU A 67 19.97 -16.63 -6.25
N ASN A 68 19.20 -16.56 -5.16
CA ASN A 68 19.64 -16.14 -3.84
C ASN A 68 20.37 -14.78 -3.86
N SER A 69 19.84 -13.81 -4.61
CA SER A 69 20.46 -12.51 -4.84
C SER A 69 19.66 -11.36 -4.20
N PRO A 70 20.10 -10.86 -3.02
CA PRO A 70 19.44 -9.73 -2.35
C PRO A 70 19.36 -8.49 -3.23
N ALA A 71 20.39 -8.22 -4.05
CA ALA A 71 20.43 -7.05 -4.92
C ALA A 71 19.33 -7.08 -6.00
N VAL A 72 19.10 -8.24 -6.62
CA VAL A 72 18.03 -8.43 -7.61
C VAL A 72 16.66 -8.30 -6.94
N ILE A 73 16.51 -8.85 -5.73
CA ILE A 73 15.28 -8.76 -4.94
C ILE A 73 14.96 -7.29 -4.61
N ILE A 74 15.96 -6.51 -4.19
CA ILE A 74 15.80 -5.07 -3.95
C ILE A 74 15.41 -4.36 -5.25
N GLY A 75 16.06 -4.66 -6.38
CA GLY A 75 15.70 -4.09 -7.68
C GLY A 75 14.22 -4.34 -8.05
N ALA A 76 13.71 -5.54 -7.79
CA ALA A 76 12.29 -5.85 -8.00
C ALA A 76 11.35 -5.03 -7.10
N MET A 77 11.74 -4.79 -5.83
CA MET A 77 10.97 -3.96 -4.90
C MET A 77 10.86 -2.51 -5.40
N LEU A 78 11.91 -1.96 -6.01
CA LEU A 78 11.93 -0.58 -6.53
C LEU A 78 11.00 -0.37 -7.74
N ILE A 79 10.81 -1.41 -8.54
CA ILE A 79 9.94 -1.37 -9.73
C ILE A 79 8.46 -1.57 -9.33
N SER A 80 8.20 -2.21 -8.20
CA SER A 80 6.85 -2.64 -7.83
C SER A 80 5.93 -1.46 -7.49
N PRO A 81 4.75 -1.34 -8.13
CA PRO A 81 3.84 -0.22 -7.90
C PRO A 81 2.85 -0.46 -6.74
N LEU A 82 3.03 -1.54 -5.96
CA LEU A 82 2.10 -1.92 -4.88
C LEU A 82 1.99 -0.87 -3.77
N MET A 83 2.99 -0.01 -3.61
CA MET A 83 2.96 1.02 -2.58
C MET A 83 1.82 2.03 -2.79
N GLY A 84 1.44 2.32 -4.03
CA GLY A 84 0.34 3.24 -4.34
C GLY A 84 -0.98 2.80 -3.72
N SER A 85 -1.36 1.53 -3.91
CA SER A 85 -2.62 1.00 -3.36
C SER A 85 -2.61 0.87 -1.84
N ILE A 86 -1.45 0.65 -1.23
CA ILE A 86 -1.32 0.53 0.22
C ILE A 86 -1.42 1.90 0.91
N LEU A 87 -0.75 2.91 0.33
CA LEU A 87 -0.88 4.30 0.77
C LEU A 87 -2.30 4.82 0.50
N ALA A 88 -2.92 4.45 -0.62
CA ALA A 88 -4.33 4.78 -0.90
C ALA A 88 -5.27 4.21 0.16
N ASN A 89 -5.05 2.96 0.61
CA ASN A 89 -5.84 2.39 1.70
C ASN A 89 -5.61 3.15 3.02
N GLY A 90 -4.37 3.53 3.34
CA GLY A 90 -4.05 4.35 4.51
C GLY A 90 -4.70 5.73 4.46
N LEU A 91 -4.70 6.38 3.30
CA LEU A 91 -5.35 7.66 3.05
C LEU A 91 -6.87 7.55 3.17
N ALA A 92 -7.45 6.50 2.59
CA ALA A 92 -8.88 6.23 2.67
C ALA A 92 -9.36 6.05 4.11
N LEU A 93 -8.60 5.32 4.92
CA LEU A 93 -8.89 5.17 6.36
C LEU A 93 -8.73 6.49 7.12
N ALA A 94 -7.70 7.29 6.80
CA ALA A 94 -7.50 8.59 7.44
C ALA A 94 -8.59 9.60 7.09
N ALA A 95 -9.07 9.59 5.83
CA ALA A 95 -10.08 10.51 5.32
C ALA A 95 -11.53 9.99 5.46
N GLY A 96 -11.72 8.77 5.95
CA GLY A 96 -13.04 8.11 6.00
C GLY A 96 -13.66 7.85 4.62
N ASP A 97 -12.85 7.67 3.59
CA ASP A 97 -13.30 7.50 2.21
C ASP A 97 -13.46 6.04 1.81
N VAL A 98 -14.67 5.51 2.00
CA VAL A 98 -15.00 4.10 1.71
C VAL A 98 -14.79 3.75 0.24
N ILE A 99 -15.05 4.67 -0.69
CA ILE A 99 -14.94 4.40 -2.13
C ILE A 99 -13.47 4.18 -2.51
N LEU A 100 -12.58 5.05 -2.02
CA LEU A 100 -11.13 4.88 -2.23
C LEU A 100 -10.61 3.63 -1.53
N ALA A 101 -11.09 3.31 -0.32
CA ALA A 101 -10.69 2.10 0.39
C ALA A 101 -11.03 0.83 -0.43
N VAL A 102 -12.25 0.74 -0.94
CA VAL A 102 -12.70 -0.39 -1.77
C VAL A 102 -11.88 -0.47 -3.05
N ARG A 103 -11.67 0.63 -3.77
CA ARG A 103 -10.82 0.66 -4.98
C ARG A 103 -9.39 0.19 -4.70
N ALA A 104 -8.78 0.71 -3.64
CA ALA A 104 -7.42 0.37 -3.24
C ALA A 104 -7.29 -1.12 -2.87
N ILE A 105 -8.26 -1.66 -2.12
CA ILE A 105 -8.28 -3.08 -1.75
C ILE A 105 -8.46 -3.97 -2.98
N PHE A 106 -9.39 -3.64 -3.88
CA PHE A 106 -9.59 -4.40 -5.13
C PHE A 106 -8.34 -4.39 -6.00
N ASN A 107 -7.73 -3.23 -6.22
CA ASN A 107 -6.48 -3.10 -6.94
C ASN A 107 -5.39 -3.97 -6.30
N LEU A 108 -5.21 -3.86 -4.98
CA LEU A 108 -4.20 -4.64 -4.25
C LEU A 108 -4.42 -6.15 -4.37
N ILE A 109 -5.65 -6.64 -4.23
CA ILE A 109 -5.98 -8.07 -4.36
C ILE A 109 -5.69 -8.57 -5.78
N LEU A 110 -6.08 -7.83 -6.81
CA LEU A 110 -5.82 -8.18 -8.20
C LEU A 110 -4.31 -8.22 -8.47
N SER A 111 -3.56 -7.23 -7.99
CA SER A 111 -2.09 -7.19 -8.13
C SER A 111 -1.40 -8.33 -7.40
N CYS A 112 -1.84 -8.67 -6.18
CA CYS A 112 -1.32 -9.82 -5.45
C CYS A 112 -1.62 -11.13 -6.17
N THR A 113 -2.84 -11.30 -6.68
CA THR A 113 -3.26 -12.50 -7.42
C THR A 113 -2.44 -12.67 -8.69
N LEU A 114 -2.25 -11.59 -9.45
CA LEU A 114 -1.43 -11.59 -10.66
C LEU A 114 0.04 -11.95 -10.36
N ALA A 115 0.63 -11.30 -9.34
CA ALA A 115 2.02 -11.56 -8.95
C ALA A 115 2.22 -13.01 -8.48
N ILE A 116 1.32 -13.53 -7.64
CA ILE A 116 1.37 -14.91 -7.15
C ILE A 116 1.20 -15.90 -8.31
N ALA A 117 0.21 -15.70 -9.18
CA ALA A 117 -0.03 -16.56 -10.33
C ALA A 117 1.19 -16.60 -11.28
N PHE A 118 1.80 -15.44 -11.53
CA PHE A 118 3.00 -15.35 -12.36
C PHE A 118 4.22 -16.02 -11.71
N ALA A 119 4.42 -15.85 -10.41
CA ALA A 119 5.47 -16.54 -9.67
C ALA A 119 5.28 -18.08 -9.70
N ILE A 120 4.05 -18.58 -9.53
CA ILE A 120 3.73 -20.01 -9.67
C ILE A 120 4.08 -20.52 -11.07
N LEU A 121 3.71 -19.78 -12.11
CA LEU A 121 3.99 -20.13 -13.50
C LEU A 121 5.51 -20.23 -13.73
N LEU A 122 6.28 -19.23 -13.29
CA LEU A 122 7.73 -19.24 -13.42
C LEU A 122 8.38 -20.42 -12.69
N VAL A 123 7.97 -20.68 -11.45
CA VAL A 123 8.51 -21.79 -10.64
C VAL A 123 8.16 -23.16 -11.23
N SER A 124 7.05 -23.26 -11.96
CA SER A 124 6.67 -24.49 -12.67
C SER A 124 7.56 -24.76 -13.88
N ILE A 125 8.06 -23.71 -14.54
CA ILE A 125 8.97 -23.79 -15.69
C ILE A 125 10.42 -24.00 -15.24
N LEU A 126 10.80 -23.44 -14.09
CA LEU A 126 12.17 -23.51 -13.58
C LEU A 126 12.54 -24.94 -13.10
N PRO A 127 13.70 -25.47 -13.53
CA PRO A 127 14.15 -26.80 -13.09
C PRO A 127 14.71 -26.81 -11.66
N PHE A 128 15.09 -25.65 -11.12
CA PHE A 128 15.69 -25.50 -9.79
C PHE A 128 14.63 -25.15 -8.74
N LYS A 129 14.39 -26.06 -7.80
CA LYS A 129 13.38 -25.94 -6.73
C LYS A 129 13.99 -26.02 -5.33
N GLU A 130 15.26 -25.63 -5.20
CA GLU A 130 15.97 -25.63 -3.93
C GLU A 130 15.58 -24.40 -3.08
N MET A 131 15.40 -24.65 -1.78
CA MET A 131 15.14 -23.58 -0.81
C MET A 131 16.40 -22.75 -0.61
N THR A 132 16.38 -21.50 -1.07
CA THR A 132 17.47 -20.56 -0.86
C THR A 132 17.37 -19.87 0.49
N SER A 133 18.48 -19.29 0.98
CA SER A 133 18.48 -18.53 2.24
C SER A 133 17.54 -17.33 2.18
N GLU A 134 17.44 -16.66 1.03
CA GLU A 134 16.51 -15.53 0.84
C GLU A 134 15.04 -15.94 0.93
N ILE A 135 14.68 -17.15 0.49
CA ILE A 135 13.31 -17.69 0.64
C ILE A 135 13.05 -17.99 2.11
N LEU A 136 13.95 -18.74 2.76
CA LEU A 136 13.80 -19.14 4.16
C LEU A 136 13.72 -17.94 5.11
N ALA A 137 14.54 -16.90 4.89
CA ALA A 137 14.52 -15.67 5.69
C ALA A 137 13.15 -14.97 5.67
N ARG A 138 12.35 -15.17 4.61
CA ARG A 138 11.01 -14.57 4.45
C ARG A 138 9.87 -15.49 4.90
N THR A 139 10.18 -16.64 5.49
CA THR A 139 9.18 -17.57 6.05
C THR A 139 9.00 -17.45 7.56
N GLN A 140 9.93 -16.78 8.24
CA GLN A 140 9.94 -16.63 9.69
C GLN A 140 9.80 -15.13 10.05
N PRO A 141 8.59 -14.55 9.93
CA PRO A 141 8.37 -13.16 10.30
C PRO A 141 8.67 -12.93 11.79
N ASN A 142 9.33 -11.82 12.10
CA ASN A 142 9.66 -11.40 13.46
C ASN A 142 9.08 -10.00 13.78
N LEU A 143 9.04 -9.63 15.05
CA LEU A 143 8.63 -8.30 15.52
C LEU A 143 9.51 -7.18 14.97
N LEU A 144 10.77 -7.46 14.63
CA LEU A 144 11.66 -6.50 13.99
C LEU A 144 11.18 -6.14 12.58
N ASP A 145 10.69 -7.11 11.81
CA ASP A 145 10.13 -6.87 10.48
C ASP A 145 8.90 -5.96 10.57
N LEU A 146 8.06 -6.19 11.58
CA LEU A 146 6.90 -5.35 11.87
C LEU A 146 7.31 -3.90 12.21
N GLY A 147 8.34 -3.72 13.05
CA GLY A 147 8.88 -2.40 13.37
C GLY A 147 9.39 -1.68 12.11
N VAL A 148 10.14 -2.38 11.27
CA VAL A 148 10.62 -1.84 9.98
C VAL A 148 9.45 -1.44 9.08
N ALA A 149 8.40 -2.27 8.99
CA ALA A 149 7.21 -1.97 8.19
C ALA A 149 6.47 -0.72 8.69
N LEU A 150 6.36 -0.52 10.01
CA LEU A 150 5.76 0.68 10.61
C LEU A 150 6.53 1.95 10.24
N PHE A 151 7.85 1.96 10.47
CA PHE A 151 8.68 3.13 10.11
C PHE A 151 8.69 3.39 8.62
N SER A 152 8.74 2.32 7.83
CA SER A 152 8.65 2.37 6.38
C SER A 152 7.36 3.07 5.96
N GLY A 153 6.19 2.60 6.39
CA GLY A 153 4.90 3.22 6.05
C GLY A 153 4.79 4.69 6.44
N ALA A 154 5.32 5.06 7.61
CA ALA A 154 5.38 6.46 8.01
C ALA A 154 6.25 7.31 7.07
N VAL A 155 7.44 6.82 6.73
CA VAL A 155 8.37 7.48 5.81
C VAL A 155 7.79 7.58 4.39
N GLY A 156 7.12 6.54 3.89
CA GLY A 156 6.44 6.58 2.59
C GLY A 156 5.30 7.59 2.53
N ALA A 157 4.49 7.66 3.59
CA ALA A 157 3.41 8.64 3.69
C ALA A 157 3.95 10.08 3.80
N VAL A 158 5.03 10.33 4.53
CA VAL A 158 5.68 11.66 4.56
C VAL A 158 6.31 11.99 3.21
N ALA A 159 6.97 11.02 2.57
CA ALA A 159 7.65 11.19 1.29
C ALA A 159 6.69 11.61 0.18
N ILE A 160 5.52 10.96 0.08
CA ILE A 160 4.54 11.30 -0.95
C ILE A 160 3.94 12.70 -0.73
N CYS A 161 3.85 13.15 0.53
CA CYS A 161 3.30 14.46 0.87
C CYS A 161 4.25 15.63 0.55
N LYS A 162 5.57 15.42 0.60
CA LYS A 162 6.55 16.49 0.36
C LYS A 162 6.53 16.97 -1.09
N GLU A 163 6.70 18.28 -1.29
CA GLU A 163 6.94 18.88 -2.61
C GLU A 163 8.26 18.39 -3.21
N VAL A 164 8.25 18.06 -4.51
CA VAL A 164 9.46 17.71 -5.26
C VAL A 164 10.21 19.00 -5.60
N LYS A 165 11.10 19.45 -4.72
CA LYS A 165 11.98 20.60 -4.98
C LYS A 165 13.28 20.14 -5.65
N GLY A 166 13.42 20.36 -6.96
CA GLY A 166 14.69 20.23 -7.71
C GLY A 166 14.71 19.19 -8.85
N VAL A 167 15.84 19.15 -9.59
CA VAL A 167 16.10 18.24 -10.74
C VAL A 167 16.56 16.85 -10.29
N ALA A 168 17.09 16.74 -9.07
CA ALA A 168 17.32 15.46 -8.43
C ALA A 168 16.00 14.98 -7.84
N THR A 169 15.24 14.28 -8.67
CA THR A 169 14.22 13.33 -8.23
C THR A 169 14.89 12.21 -7.44
N SER A 170 15.39 12.52 -6.24
CA SER A 170 15.23 11.55 -5.17
C SER A 170 13.74 11.56 -4.80
N ILE A 171 12.89 11.15 -5.77
CA ILE A 171 11.87 10.14 -5.50
C ILE A 171 12.61 9.24 -4.55
N PRO A 172 12.26 9.20 -3.27
CA PRO A 172 13.04 8.43 -2.33
C PRO A 172 12.92 6.99 -2.83
N GLY A 173 13.89 6.54 -3.64
CA GLY A 173 13.89 5.27 -4.35
C GLY A 173 14.18 4.15 -3.36
N VAL A 174 13.61 4.28 -2.17
CA VAL A 174 14.11 3.97 -0.84
C VAL A 174 12.93 4.02 0.15
N SER A 175 11.98 4.97 0.00
CA SER A 175 10.75 5.02 0.81
C SER A 175 9.67 4.14 0.21
N ILE A 176 9.92 2.90 -0.18
CA ILE A 176 9.94 1.84 0.82
C ILE A 176 10.23 0.56 0.01
N ALA A 177 11.46 0.04 0.03
CA ALA A 177 11.72 -1.32 -0.43
C ALA A 177 11.11 -2.35 0.56
N VAL A 178 9.88 -2.17 1.02
CA VAL A 178 9.30 -3.14 1.95
C VAL A 178 9.07 -4.42 1.20
N ALA A 179 9.50 -5.46 1.90
CA ALA A 179 9.17 -6.86 1.76
C ALA A 179 7.66 -7.09 1.58
N LEU A 180 7.11 -6.68 0.43
CA LEU A 180 5.78 -7.04 -0.02
C LEU A 180 5.87 -7.87 -1.28
N MET A 181 6.51 -7.35 -2.34
CA MET A 181 6.68 -8.12 -3.58
C MET A 181 7.47 -9.41 -3.33
N PRO A 182 8.59 -9.43 -2.59
CA PRO A 182 9.31 -10.67 -2.36
C PRO A 182 8.56 -11.67 -1.47
N PRO A 183 7.92 -11.30 -0.35
CA PRO A 183 7.06 -12.23 0.37
C PRO A 183 5.88 -12.76 -0.45
N LEU A 184 5.24 -11.94 -1.30
CA LEU A 184 4.24 -12.43 -2.26
C LEU A 184 4.82 -13.44 -3.25
N CYS A 185 6.03 -13.20 -3.76
CA CYS A 185 6.72 -14.15 -4.63
C CYS A 185 7.13 -15.42 -3.88
N VAL A 186 7.47 -15.34 -2.58
CA VAL A 186 7.67 -16.50 -1.70
C VAL A 186 6.36 -17.30 -1.52
N VAL A 187 5.21 -16.64 -1.44
CA VAL A 187 3.90 -17.31 -1.48
C VAL A 187 3.73 -18.08 -2.79
N GLY A 188 3.94 -17.41 -3.92
CA GLY A 188 3.85 -18.05 -5.24
C GLY A 188 4.84 -19.20 -5.41
N TYR A 189 6.07 -19.04 -4.91
CA TYR A 189 7.09 -20.07 -4.91
C TYR A 189 6.69 -21.29 -4.05
N GLY A 190 6.21 -21.04 -2.83
CA GLY A 190 5.72 -22.10 -1.94
C GLY A 190 4.55 -22.88 -2.54
N ILE A 191 3.58 -22.18 -3.15
CA ILE A 191 2.46 -22.82 -3.86
C ILE A 191 2.97 -23.62 -5.08
N GLY A 192 3.87 -23.05 -5.87
CA GLY A 192 4.48 -23.73 -7.02
C GLY A 192 5.21 -25.02 -6.64
N ILE A 193 5.93 -25.04 -5.53
CA ILE A 193 6.55 -26.26 -4.98
C ILE A 193 5.49 -27.25 -4.46
N ALA A 194 4.48 -26.75 -3.75
CA ALA A 194 3.44 -27.59 -3.17
C ALA A 194 2.68 -28.40 -4.24
N VAL A 195 2.46 -27.78 -5.41
CA VAL A 195 1.78 -28.42 -6.55
C VAL A 195 2.69 -29.43 -7.26
N ASN A 196 3.99 -29.15 -7.41
CA ASN A 196 4.86 -29.89 -8.34
C ASN A 196 5.82 -30.89 -7.69
N ALA A 197 6.15 -30.78 -6.39
CA ALA A 197 7.24 -31.56 -5.80
C ALA A 197 6.96 -32.06 -4.39
N SER A 198 6.53 -31.19 -3.47
CA SER A 198 6.36 -31.56 -2.06
C SER A 198 5.30 -30.69 -1.38
N PRO A 199 4.07 -31.22 -1.20
CA PRO A 199 2.93 -30.46 -0.65
C PRO A 199 3.20 -29.88 0.75
N GLY A 200 3.86 -30.63 1.63
CA GLY A 200 4.08 -30.23 3.02
C GLY A 200 5.02 -29.03 3.19
N ASN A 201 6.21 -29.10 2.59
CA ASN A 201 7.20 -28.01 2.68
C ASN A 201 6.76 -26.77 1.90
N GLY A 202 6.12 -26.94 0.73
CA GLY A 202 5.65 -25.81 -0.07
C GLY A 202 4.57 -24.97 0.64
N LEU A 203 3.62 -25.64 1.30
CA LEU A 203 2.56 -24.95 2.05
C LEU A 203 3.12 -24.18 3.26
N GLN A 204 4.13 -24.72 3.94
CA GLN A 204 4.78 -24.02 5.06
C GLN A 204 5.45 -22.72 4.59
N VAL A 205 6.17 -22.76 3.46
CA VAL A 205 6.79 -21.57 2.87
C VAL A 205 5.74 -20.54 2.45
N ALA A 206 4.67 -20.99 1.80
CA ALA A 206 3.60 -20.11 1.37
C ALA A 206 2.91 -19.41 2.57
N ARG A 207 2.68 -20.14 3.66
CA ARG A 207 2.10 -19.57 4.89
C ARG A 207 3.04 -18.57 5.56
N GLY A 208 4.34 -18.87 5.63
CA GLY A 208 5.33 -17.97 6.21
C GLY A 208 5.46 -16.65 5.44
N GLY A 209 5.64 -16.74 4.12
CA GLY A 209 5.68 -15.56 3.24
C GLY A 209 4.37 -14.76 3.25
N GLY A 210 3.23 -15.45 3.30
CA GLY A 210 1.91 -14.81 3.36
C GLY A 210 1.69 -14.06 4.67
N LEU A 211 2.16 -14.62 5.79
CA LEU A 211 2.10 -13.95 7.10
C LEU A 211 2.98 -12.71 7.15
N LEU A 212 4.21 -12.79 6.62
CA LEU A 212 5.10 -11.63 6.50
C LEU A 212 4.50 -10.53 5.62
N PHE A 213 3.93 -10.90 4.47
CA PHE A 213 3.22 -9.95 3.60
C PHE A 213 2.04 -9.28 4.33
N PHE A 214 1.19 -10.07 4.97
CA PHE A 214 -0.02 -9.56 5.62
C PHE A 214 0.30 -8.64 6.81
N THR A 215 1.25 -9.02 7.65
CA THR A 215 1.69 -8.20 8.79
C THR A 215 2.32 -6.89 8.32
N ASN A 216 3.16 -6.92 7.29
CA ASN A 216 3.74 -5.73 6.70
C ASN A 216 2.67 -4.82 6.07
N LEU A 217 1.70 -5.41 5.35
CA LEU A 217 0.59 -4.66 4.76
C LEU A 217 -0.19 -3.87 5.83
N VAL A 218 -0.62 -4.55 6.89
CA VAL A 218 -1.38 -3.92 7.99
C VAL A 218 -0.55 -2.83 8.66
N ALA A 219 0.73 -3.09 8.94
CA ALA A 219 1.62 -2.13 9.58
C ALA A 219 1.85 -0.87 8.73
N ILE A 220 2.14 -1.04 7.43
CA ILE A 220 2.33 0.09 6.51
C ILE A 220 1.06 0.91 6.40
N THR A 221 -0.10 0.27 6.17
CA THR A 221 -1.38 0.95 6.05
C THR A 221 -1.71 1.73 7.33
N PHE A 222 -1.47 1.14 8.50
CA PHE A 222 -1.69 1.80 9.79
C PHE A 222 -0.76 3.01 10.00
N ALA A 223 0.54 2.84 9.74
CA ALA A 223 1.50 3.94 9.86
C ALA A 223 1.19 5.09 8.88
N ALA A 224 0.82 4.75 7.64
CA ALA A 224 0.41 5.74 6.65
C ALA A 224 -0.86 6.49 7.07
N MET A 225 -1.87 5.77 7.59
CA MET A 225 -3.07 6.37 8.16
C MET A 225 -2.73 7.38 9.27
N MET A 226 -1.84 7.01 10.20
CA MET A 226 -1.42 7.92 11.28
C MET A 226 -0.74 9.18 10.76
N VAL A 227 0.10 9.07 9.74
CA VAL A 227 0.76 10.23 9.12
C VAL A 227 -0.25 11.12 8.39
N PHE A 228 -1.12 10.56 7.56
CA PHE A 228 -2.14 11.34 6.84
C PHE A 228 -3.12 12.02 7.80
N LEU A 229 -3.49 11.35 8.89
CA LEU A 229 -4.26 11.93 9.97
C LEU A 229 -3.47 13.06 10.65
N ALA A 230 -2.19 12.88 10.98
CA ALA A 230 -1.37 13.93 11.57
C ALA A 230 -1.27 15.18 10.66
N LEU A 231 -1.15 14.97 9.34
CA LEU A 231 -1.05 16.05 8.34
C LEU A 231 -2.36 16.77 8.04
N ASN A 232 -3.50 16.20 8.42
CA ASN A 232 -4.83 16.76 8.14
C ASN A 232 -5.01 17.01 6.64
N ILE A 233 -4.87 15.94 5.85
CA ILE A 233 -4.98 15.96 4.39
C ILE A 233 -6.46 16.08 3.96
N ASP A 234 -7.38 15.64 4.80
CA ASP A 234 -8.82 15.55 4.57
C ASP A 234 -9.59 16.87 4.79
N ILE A 235 -8.97 18.01 4.51
CA ILE A 235 -9.60 19.33 4.67
C ILE A 235 -10.82 19.45 3.72
N GLU A 236 -11.91 20.12 4.14
CA GLU A 236 -13.13 20.20 3.31
C GLU A 236 -12.92 20.64 1.86
N PRO A 237 -12.08 21.65 1.57
CA PRO A 237 -11.85 22.03 0.20
C PRO A 237 -11.18 20.94 -0.65
N VAL A 238 -10.34 20.09 -0.03
CA VAL A 238 -9.75 18.93 -0.72
C VAL A 238 -10.82 17.87 -0.98
N ARG A 239 -11.73 17.65 -0.03
CA ARG A 239 -12.86 16.71 -0.20
C ARG A 239 -13.79 17.16 -1.33
N GLU A 240 -14.03 18.45 -1.49
CA GLU A 240 -14.81 19.01 -2.61
C GLU A 240 -14.14 18.73 -3.96
N SER A 241 -12.85 19.04 -4.11
CA SER A 241 -12.10 18.74 -5.34
C SER A 241 -12.09 17.25 -5.68
N VAL A 242 -11.93 16.40 -4.66
CA VAL A 242 -11.97 14.94 -4.83
C VAL A 242 -13.37 14.47 -5.25
N ARG A 243 -14.44 15.03 -4.69
CA ARG A 243 -15.83 14.72 -5.10
C ARG A 243 -16.05 15.12 -6.57
N ALA A 244 -15.56 16.28 -6.99
CA ALA A 244 -15.64 16.74 -8.37
C ALA A 244 -14.88 15.80 -9.33
N TRP A 245 -13.69 15.35 -8.94
CA TRP A 245 -12.95 14.35 -9.71
C TRP A 245 -13.68 13.00 -9.77
N ARG A 246 -14.23 12.51 -8.64
CA ARG A 246 -14.99 11.24 -8.61
C ARG A 246 -16.21 11.26 -9.53
N ALA A 247 -16.87 12.40 -9.68
CA ALA A 247 -18.02 12.54 -10.57
C ALA A 247 -17.66 12.37 -12.06
N THR A 248 -16.39 12.58 -12.42
CA THR A 248 -15.89 12.40 -13.78
C THR A 248 -15.17 11.06 -13.99
N ASP A 249 -14.74 10.41 -12.91
CA ASP A 249 -14.03 9.13 -12.94
C ASP A 249 -14.98 7.92 -13.07
N ARG A 250 -14.82 7.16 -14.16
CA ARG A 250 -15.65 5.98 -14.50
C ARG A 250 -15.51 4.83 -13.50
N GLU A 251 -14.32 4.64 -12.94
CA GLU A 251 -14.08 3.57 -11.96
C GLU A 251 -14.71 3.92 -10.60
N SER A 252 -14.59 5.17 -10.16
CA SER A 252 -15.25 5.65 -8.93
C SER A 252 -16.76 5.51 -8.99
N THR A 253 -17.37 5.89 -10.12
CA THR A 253 -18.82 5.78 -10.33
C THR A 253 -19.29 4.32 -10.40
N TRP A 254 -18.50 3.43 -11.01
CA TRP A 254 -18.78 1.99 -10.98
C TRP A 254 -18.74 1.44 -9.55
N VAL A 255 -17.70 1.77 -8.77
CA VAL A 255 -17.61 1.32 -7.37
C VAL A 255 -18.72 1.90 -6.51
N GLN A 256 -19.12 3.17 -6.72
CA GLN A 256 -20.29 3.75 -6.07
C GLN A 256 -21.56 2.96 -6.37
N SER A 257 -21.81 2.63 -7.64
CA SER A 257 -22.98 1.83 -8.03
C SER A 257 -22.99 0.42 -7.42
N LEU A 258 -21.79 -0.14 -7.15
CA LEU A 258 -21.64 -1.44 -6.49
C LEU A 258 -21.88 -1.33 -4.98
N ALA A 259 -21.36 -0.27 -4.35
CA ALA A 259 -21.58 0.02 -2.94
C ALA A 259 -23.05 0.30 -2.63
N GLU A 260 -23.76 1.04 -3.49
CA GLU A 260 -25.20 1.29 -3.36
C GLU A 260 -26.06 0.02 -3.44
N ARG A 261 -25.57 -1.05 -4.08
CA ARG A 261 -26.24 -2.35 -4.16
C ARG A 261 -26.06 -3.20 -2.90
N ILE A 262 -25.16 -2.83 -2.00
CA ILE A 262 -24.92 -3.54 -0.73
C ILE A 262 -25.72 -2.82 0.38
N PRO A 263 -26.81 -3.41 0.93
CA PRO A 263 -27.71 -2.73 1.87
C PRO A 263 -27.05 -2.29 3.19
N ALA A 264 -25.84 -2.78 3.51
CA ALA A 264 -25.05 -2.34 4.66
C ALA A 264 -24.22 -1.06 4.40
N ALA A 265 -23.87 -0.75 3.14
CA ALA A 265 -23.05 0.41 2.80
C ALA A 265 -23.87 1.72 2.72
N THR A 266 -25.19 1.61 2.50
CA THR A 266 -26.11 2.75 2.55
C THR A 266 -26.08 3.46 3.90
N ILE A 267 -25.97 2.71 5.01
CA ILE A 267 -25.91 3.29 6.37
C ILE A 267 -24.58 4.03 6.60
N LEU A 268 -23.47 3.59 6.00
CA LEU A 268 -22.18 4.29 6.12
C LEU A 268 -22.08 5.52 5.20
N CYS A 269 -22.65 5.47 4.00
CA CYS A 269 -22.65 6.62 3.08
C CYS A 269 -23.51 7.77 3.61
N THR A 270 -24.67 7.50 4.23
CA THR A 270 -25.55 8.56 4.78
C THR A 270 -25.00 9.21 6.05
N VAL A 271 -24.07 8.54 6.77
CA VAL A 271 -23.47 9.08 8.01
C VAL A 271 -22.22 9.94 7.74
N ILE A 272 -21.64 9.89 6.53
CA ILE A 272 -20.36 10.55 6.18
C ILE A 272 -20.52 11.66 5.12
N THR A 273 -21.67 11.74 4.43
CA THR A 273 -22.09 12.96 3.71
C THR A 273 -22.56 14.04 4.66
#